data_AF-A0A9D9D442-F1
#
_entry.id   AF-A0A9D9D442-F1
#
_cell.length_a   1.000
_cell.length_b   1.000
_cell.length_c   1.000
_cell.angle_alpha   90.00
_cell.angle_beta   90.00
_cell.angle_gamma   90.00
#
_symmetry.space_group_name_H-M   'P 1'
#
loop_
_entity.id
_entity.type
_entity.pdbx_description
1 polymer ?
#
loop_
_entity_poly.entity_id
_entity_poly.type
_entity_poly.pdbx_seq_one_letter_code
_entity_poly.pdbx_strand_id
1 'polypeptide(L)'
;MTENKNFISVDELRPYLKESNNVLDYNNLVKALIKHQEDLLNGFELLIKNLKTLDKCQIQKIKIGSIVLNVMLNPVRKNSLLSSGFKDRLEKAQCKLCNLYPNQRGLPIINGKYIIRINPMMVTRGDLTIATTEHYPQVIKGKFADMVYIAKTLSDFSIFYNGLLAGASNPHFHFQAGFKNMLPGEMQIENFLNNIEKYKVEKIIAKSNIQVLYIPDFLRKNIIVTSTSEDELTEFFDFFNNDFLDISKNIKNLNGVPDFGEYIDSIKMNELEGRMNLLLK
;
A
#
# COMPACT_ATOMS: atom_id res chain seq x y z
N MET A 1 -9.68 30.87 -9.81
CA MET A 1 -9.54 29.41 -9.64
C MET A 1 -10.13 29.07 -8.29
N THR A 2 -11.20 28.30 -8.24
CA THR A 2 -11.76 27.80 -6.97
C THR A 2 -10.73 26.86 -6.34
N GLU A 3 -10.22 27.20 -5.16
CA GLU A 3 -9.32 26.31 -4.42
C GLU A 3 -10.00 24.95 -4.24
N ASN A 4 -9.33 23.89 -4.70
CA ASN A 4 -9.82 22.54 -4.48
C ASN A 4 -9.73 22.25 -2.99
N LYS A 5 -10.87 22.32 -2.29
CA LYS A 5 -10.99 22.12 -0.84
C LYS A 5 -10.45 20.78 -0.34
N ASN A 6 -10.10 19.85 -1.23
CA ASN A 6 -9.51 18.56 -0.89
C ASN A 6 -7.97 18.59 -0.82
N PHE A 7 -7.33 19.62 -1.39
CA PHE A 7 -5.87 19.77 -1.37
C PHE A 7 -5.46 20.63 -0.18
N ILE A 8 -4.35 20.28 0.46
CA ILE A 8 -3.70 21.14 1.45
C ILE A 8 -2.52 21.84 0.80
N SER A 9 -2.40 23.15 1.05
CA SER A 9 -1.26 23.94 0.59
C SER A 9 -0.04 23.74 1.50
N VAL A 10 1.14 24.05 0.96
CA VAL A 10 2.37 24.09 1.77
C VAL A 10 2.25 25.10 2.91
N ASP A 11 1.58 26.23 2.66
CA ASP A 11 1.39 27.31 3.62
C ASP A 11 0.54 26.86 4.81
N GLU A 12 -0.53 26.09 4.57
CA GLU A 12 -1.33 25.44 5.62
C GLU A 12 -0.53 24.40 6.43
N LEU A 13 0.49 23.78 5.82
CA LEU A 13 1.35 22.79 6.48
C LEU A 13 2.52 23.42 7.25
N ARG A 14 2.90 24.68 6.98
CA ARG A 14 4.04 25.35 7.63
C ARG A 14 4.02 25.27 9.16
N PRO A 15 2.89 25.50 9.86
CA PRO A 15 2.84 25.40 11.32
C PRO A 15 3.14 24.00 11.88
N TYR A 16 3.04 22.95 11.06
CA TYR A 16 3.23 21.56 11.45
C TYR A 16 4.63 21.02 11.10
N LEU A 17 5.43 21.79 10.35
CA LEU A 17 6.83 21.49 10.08
C LEU A 17 7.68 21.71 11.34
N LYS A 18 8.74 20.91 11.54
CA LYS A 18 9.69 21.13 12.64
C LYS A 18 10.67 22.23 12.26
N GLU A 19 10.98 23.16 13.17
CA GLU A 19 11.89 24.30 12.95
C GLU A 19 13.30 23.89 12.45
N SER A 20 13.78 22.69 12.81
CA SER A 20 15.08 22.17 12.37
C SER A 20 15.11 21.61 10.94
N ASN A 21 13.95 21.44 10.30
CA ASN A 21 13.80 20.75 9.01
C ASN A 21 13.28 21.70 7.93
N ASN A 22 13.92 22.87 7.76
CA ASN A 22 13.57 23.88 6.75
C ASN A 22 13.76 23.42 5.28
N VAL A 23 14.14 22.17 5.05
CA VAL A 23 14.15 21.59 3.70
C VAL A 23 12.73 21.13 3.36
N LEU A 24 12.11 21.83 2.41
CA LEU A 24 10.80 21.51 1.88
C LEU A 24 10.87 20.29 0.95
N ASP A 25 10.91 19.10 1.56
CA ASP A 25 10.78 17.83 0.85
C ASP A 25 9.44 17.15 1.15
N TYR A 26 9.08 16.16 0.31
CA TYR A 26 7.83 15.45 0.44
C TYR A 26 7.74 14.60 1.72
N ASN A 27 8.85 14.12 2.30
CA ASN A 27 8.82 13.40 3.57
C ASN A 27 8.37 14.32 4.71
N ASN A 28 8.95 15.52 4.80
CA ASN A 28 8.60 16.52 5.81
C ASN A 28 7.17 17.04 5.60
N LEU A 29 6.77 17.29 4.36
CA LEU A 29 5.40 17.69 4.04
C LEU A 29 4.36 16.62 4.39
N VAL A 30 4.64 15.34 4.12
CA VAL A 30 3.74 14.25 4.49
C VAL A 30 3.67 14.08 6.01
N LYS A 31 4.80 14.20 6.73
CA LYS A 31 4.80 14.21 8.20
C LYS A 31 4.00 15.38 8.77
N ALA A 32 4.10 16.57 8.16
CA ALA A 32 3.27 17.73 8.52
C ALA A 32 1.78 17.49 8.21
N LEU A 33 1.45 16.89 7.06
CA LEU A 33 0.09 16.50 6.72
C LEU A 33 -0.50 15.55 7.76
N ILE A 34 0.25 14.54 8.19
CA ILE A 34 -0.18 13.62 9.25
C ILE A 34 -0.54 14.41 10.51
N LYS A 35 0.35 15.27 11.00
CA LYS A 35 0.09 16.10 12.20
C LYS A 35 -1.11 17.03 12.03
N HIS A 36 -1.24 17.69 10.87
CA HIS A 36 -2.39 18.56 10.58
C HIS A 36 -3.69 17.77 10.65
N GLN A 37 -3.75 16.59 10.01
CA GLN A 37 -4.97 15.80 9.98
C GLN A 37 -5.30 15.19 11.35
N GLU A 38 -4.32 15.08 12.25
CA GLU A 38 -4.49 14.66 13.65
C GLU A 38 -4.84 15.82 14.61
N ASP A 39 -4.81 17.08 14.15
CA ASP A 39 -5.08 18.26 14.97
C ASP A 39 -6.53 18.28 15.49
N LEU A 40 -6.71 18.51 16.79
CA LEU A 40 -8.03 18.42 17.43
C LEU A 40 -8.99 19.55 17.06
N LEU A 41 -8.48 20.68 16.56
CA LEU A 41 -9.28 21.86 16.24
C LEU A 41 -9.59 21.95 14.74
N ASN A 42 -8.62 21.57 13.90
CA ASN A 42 -8.67 21.79 12.45
C ASN A 42 -8.51 20.50 11.62
N GLY A 43 -8.27 19.37 12.29
CA GLY A 43 -7.95 18.11 11.65
C GLY A 43 -9.17 17.32 11.17
N PHE A 44 -8.93 16.05 10.88
CA PHE A 44 -9.90 15.13 10.32
C PHE A 44 -10.55 14.31 11.45
N GLU A 45 -11.77 14.69 11.84
CA GLU A 45 -12.47 14.12 13.01
C GLU A 45 -12.57 12.59 13.00
N LEU A 46 -12.87 11.98 11.85
CA LEU A 46 -12.97 10.53 11.72
C LEU A 46 -11.63 9.85 11.97
N LEU A 47 -10.53 10.43 11.47
CA LEU A 47 -9.17 9.95 11.73
C LEU A 47 -8.88 10.01 13.24
N ILE A 48 -9.13 11.15 13.89
CA ILE A 48 -8.86 11.35 15.32
C ILE A 48 -9.64 10.35 16.17
N LYS A 49 -10.91 10.11 15.84
CA LYS A 49 -11.74 9.10 16.50
C LYS A 49 -11.16 7.69 16.32
N ASN A 50 -10.71 7.35 15.12
CA ASN A 50 -10.18 6.02 14.80
C ASN A 50 -8.80 5.79 15.41
N LEU A 51 -7.95 6.81 15.53
CA LEU A 51 -6.69 6.75 16.28
C LEU A 51 -6.93 6.41 17.75
N LYS A 52 -7.86 7.11 18.42
CA LYS A 52 -8.26 6.79 19.81
C LYS A 52 -8.79 5.36 19.98
N THR A 53 -9.35 4.78 18.91
CA THR A 53 -9.81 3.38 18.91
C THR A 53 -8.63 2.44 18.72
N LEU A 54 -7.70 2.77 17.83
CA LEU A 54 -6.48 1.99 17.59
C LEU A 54 -5.58 1.94 18.83
N ASP A 55 -5.44 3.03 19.57
CA ASP A 55 -4.65 3.10 20.82
C ASP A 55 -5.13 2.12 21.90
N LYS A 56 -6.39 1.68 21.83
CA LYS A 56 -6.99 0.70 22.74
C LYS A 56 -6.88 -0.74 22.24
N CYS A 57 -6.44 -0.95 21.00
CA CYS A 57 -6.33 -2.27 20.42
C CYS A 57 -5.12 -3.01 21.01
N GLN A 58 -5.36 -4.22 21.51
CA GLN A 58 -4.30 -5.10 21.98
C GLN A 58 -3.73 -5.90 20.82
N ILE A 59 -2.40 -6.04 20.80
CA ILE A 59 -1.68 -6.85 19.81
C ILE A 59 -1.15 -8.09 20.51
N GLN A 60 -1.57 -9.26 20.03
CA GLN A 60 -0.99 -10.54 20.41
C GLN A 60 0.05 -10.95 19.37
N LYS A 61 1.25 -11.32 19.83
CA LYS A 61 2.29 -11.89 18.96
C LYS A 61 2.17 -13.41 18.94
N ILE A 62 2.10 -13.98 17.74
CA ILE A 62 2.06 -15.43 17.52
C ILE A 62 3.25 -15.81 16.64
N LYS A 63 4.00 -16.83 17.02
CA LYS A 63 5.12 -17.33 16.23
C LYS A 63 4.69 -18.57 15.43
N ILE A 64 4.85 -18.52 14.11
CA ILE A 64 4.67 -19.66 13.21
C ILE A 64 6.00 -19.92 12.52
N GLY A 65 6.66 -21.02 12.86
CA GLY A 65 8.03 -21.30 12.42
C GLY A 65 8.96 -20.14 12.77
N SER A 66 9.59 -19.54 11.76
CA SER A 66 10.51 -18.40 11.90
C SER A 66 9.81 -17.04 11.85
N ILE A 67 8.49 -16.99 11.65
CA ILE A 67 7.73 -15.76 11.40
C ILE A 67 6.91 -15.38 12.62
N VAL A 68 7.00 -14.10 13.01
CA VAL A 68 6.18 -13.51 14.06
C VAL A 68 5.01 -12.77 13.42
N LEU A 69 3.80 -13.22 13.72
CA LEU A 69 2.54 -12.59 13.35
C LEU A 69 2.06 -11.68 14.48
N ASN A 70 1.55 -10.51 14.09
CA ASN A 70 0.81 -9.62 14.98
C ASN A 70 -0.68 -9.82 14.73
N VAL A 71 -1.41 -10.31 15.72
CA VAL A 71 -2.87 -10.47 15.69
C VAL A 71 -3.49 -9.35 16.50
N MET A 72 -4.43 -8.64 15.89
CA MET A 72 -5.09 -7.48 16.49
C MET A 72 -6.58 -7.49 16.15
N LEU A 73 -7.42 -7.35 17.17
CA LEU A 73 -8.83 -7.04 16.96
C LEU A 73 -8.95 -5.53 16.76
N ASN A 74 -9.01 -5.09 15.51
CA ASN A 74 -9.12 -3.68 15.14
C ASN A 74 -10.53 -3.33 14.64
N PRO A 75 -11.41 -2.73 15.47
CA PRO A 75 -12.78 -2.38 15.07
C PRO A 75 -12.85 -1.39 13.90
N VAL A 76 -11.84 -0.53 13.76
CA VAL A 76 -11.75 0.47 12.68
C VAL A 76 -11.77 -0.22 11.30
N ARG A 77 -11.22 -1.44 11.22
CA ARG A 77 -11.10 -2.20 9.97
C ARG A 77 -12.34 -3.00 9.59
N LYS A 78 -13.39 -3.04 10.42
CA LYS A 78 -14.60 -3.85 10.17
C LYS A 78 -15.19 -3.62 8.78
N ASN A 79 -15.36 -2.35 8.39
CA ASN A 79 -15.94 -2.02 7.09
C ASN A 79 -15.03 -2.36 5.90
N SER A 80 -13.72 -2.35 6.10
CA SER A 80 -12.75 -2.80 5.09
C SER A 80 -12.73 -4.32 4.97
N LEU A 81 -12.95 -5.04 6.07
CA LEU A 81 -12.98 -6.50 6.11
C LEU A 81 -14.28 -7.08 5.53
N LEU A 82 -15.43 -6.49 5.87
CA LEU A 82 -16.76 -6.92 5.41
C LEU A 82 -17.16 -6.29 4.06
N SER A 83 -16.18 -5.70 3.37
CA SER A 83 -16.37 -5.04 2.10
C SER A 83 -16.81 -6.04 1.02
N SER A 84 -18.08 -5.98 0.60
CA SER A 84 -18.60 -6.65 -0.62
C SER A 84 -18.22 -5.93 -1.92
N GLY A 85 -17.21 -5.05 -1.86
CA GLY A 85 -16.96 -3.96 -2.81
C GLY A 85 -16.72 -4.32 -4.26
N PHE A 86 -16.64 -5.61 -4.59
CA PHE A 86 -16.50 -6.11 -5.96
C PHE A 86 -17.80 -6.01 -6.78
N LYS A 87 -18.98 -6.07 -6.15
CA LYS A 87 -20.28 -5.97 -6.86
C LYS A 87 -20.82 -4.54 -6.94
N ASP A 88 -20.55 -3.72 -5.91
CA ASP A 88 -21.33 -2.49 -5.67
C ASP A 88 -20.56 -1.18 -5.93
N ARG A 89 -19.25 -1.22 -6.23
CA ARG A 89 -18.40 0.00 -6.27
C ARG A 89 -17.81 0.37 -7.63
N LEU A 90 -18.40 -0.09 -8.72
CA LEU A 90 -17.98 0.34 -10.07
C LEU A 90 -18.39 1.79 -10.39
N GLU A 91 -19.37 2.33 -9.66
CA GLU A 91 -19.86 3.68 -9.90
C GLU A 91 -19.06 4.75 -9.12
N LYS A 92 -18.61 5.77 -9.85
CA LYS A 92 -17.86 6.92 -9.30
C LYS A 92 -18.60 7.60 -8.13
N ALA A 93 -19.94 7.62 -8.14
CA ALA A 93 -20.77 8.22 -7.09
C ALA A 93 -20.62 7.52 -5.73
N GLN A 94 -20.26 6.23 -5.71
CA GLN A 94 -20.08 5.45 -4.49
C GLN A 94 -18.60 5.27 -4.10
N CYS A 95 -17.68 5.80 -4.92
CA CYS A 95 -16.26 5.68 -4.68
C CYS A 95 -15.79 6.61 -3.55
N LYS A 96 -15.30 6.05 -2.44
CA LYS A 96 -14.76 6.79 -1.29
C LYS A 96 -13.46 7.56 -1.58
N LEU A 97 -12.78 7.25 -2.68
CA LEU A 97 -11.58 7.96 -3.10
C LEU A 97 -11.90 9.15 -4.03
N CYS A 98 -13.09 9.14 -4.66
CA CYS A 98 -13.66 10.28 -5.37
C CYS A 98 -14.49 11.20 -4.46
N ASN A 99 -15.25 10.61 -3.52
CA ASN A 99 -16.14 11.31 -2.60
C ASN A 99 -15.53 11.24 -1.20
N LEU A 100 -14.69 12.22 -0.88
CA LEU A 100 -13.93 12.22 0.37
C LEU A 100 -14.79 12.55 1.56
N TYR A 101 -14.33 12.10 2.72
CA TYR A 101 -14.92 12.51 3.98
C TYR A 101 -14.71 14.02 4.19
N PRO A 102 -15.65 14.70 4.87
CA PRO A 102 -15.45 16.08 5.29
C PRO A 102 -14.11 16.25 6.01
N ASN A 103 -13.41 17.34 5.72
CA ASN A 103 -12.11 17.72 6.29
C ASN A 103 -10.93 16.78 5.98
N GLN A 104 -11.13 15.70 5.21
CA GLN A 104 -10.02 14.90 4.73
C GLN A 104 -9.29 15.66 3.61
N ARG A 105 -8.09 16.14 3.93
CA ARG A 105 -7.21 16.86 2.99
C ARG A 105 -6.05 15.99 2.55
N GLY A 106 -5.42 16.34 1.43
CA GLY A 106 -4.24 15.62 0.94
C GLY A 106 -3.27 16.49 0.17
N LEU A 107 -2.05 15.96 0.05
CA LEU A 107 -0.93 16.62 -0.63
C LEU A 107 -0.82 16.08 -2.07
N PRO A 108 -0.92 16.92 -3.12
CA PRO A 108 -0.74 16.47 -4.49
C PRO A 108 0.72 16.09 -4.76
N ILE A 109 0.93 15.06 -5.59
CA ILE A 109 2.25 14.59 -6.06
C ILE A 109 2.17 14.22 -7.55
N ILE A 110 3.33 14.22 -8.23
CA ILE A 110 3.45 13.98 -9.68
C ILE A 110 2.52 14.92 -10.46
N ASN A 111 2.72 16.24 -10.30
CA ASN A 111 1.92 17.28 -10.95
C ASN A 111 0.40 17.11 -10.75
N GLY A 112 -0.02 16.59 -9.59
CA GLY A 112 -1.43 16.37 -9.25
C GLY A 112 -2.05 15.11 -9.87
N LYS A 113 -1.26 14.22 -10.48
CA LYS A 113 -1.73 12.90 -10.92
C LYS A 113 -2.20 12.04 -9.74
N TYR A 114 -1.55 12.19 -8.59
CA TYR A 114 -1.89 11.51 -7.34
C TYR A 114 -2.11 12.51 -6.20
N ILE A 115 -2.86 12.07 -5.20
CA ILE A 115 -3.03 12.76 -3.93
C ILE A 115 -2.67 11.81 -2.77
N ILE A 116 -1.72 12.24 -1.94
CA ILE A 116 -1.31 11.56 -0.70
C ILE A 116 -2.26 12.00 0.40
N ARG A 117 -2.93 11.04 1.05
CA ARG A 117 -3.85 11.28 2.17
C ARG A 117 -3.55 10.31 3.29
N ILE A 118 -3.82 10.71 4.52
CA ILE A 118 -3.88 9.77 5.63
C ILE A 118 -5.10 8.85 5.48
N ASN A 119 -4.89 7.55 5.69
CA ASN A 119 -5.94 6.54 5.63
C ASN A 119 -6.72 6.55 6.95
N PRO A 120 -8.01 6.94 7.00
CA PRO A 120 -8.77 6.93 8.24
C PRO A 120 -9.05 5.51 8.78
N MET A 121 -8.89 4.47 7.96
CA MET A 121 -9.14 3.07 8.31
C MET A 121 -7.84 2.29 8.49
N MET A 122 -6.95 2.85 9.31
CA MET A 122 -5.56 2.42 9.46
C MET A 122 -5.37 1.14 10.28
N VAL A 123 -4.26 0.45 10.00
CA VAL A 123 -3.72 -0.65 10.80
C VAL A 123 -2.58 -0.15 11.69
N THR A 124 -1.81 0.83 11.23
CA THR A 124 -0.79 1.53 12.03
C THR A 124 -0.91 3.04 11.87
N ARG A 125 -0.42 3.80 12.86
CA ARG A 125 -0.44 5.26 12.81
C ARG A 125 0.48 5.75 11.67
N GLY A 126 -0.02 6.69 10.87
CA GLY A 126 0.69 7.19 9.70
C GLY A 126 0.48 6.39 8.42
N ASP A 127 -0.45 5.42 8.39
CA ASP A 127 -0.87 4.77 7.14
C ASP A 127 -1.42 5.80 6.15
N LEU A 128 -0.93 5.74 4.92
CA LEU A 128 -1.31 6.62 3.83
C LEU A 128 -2.07 5.85 2.74
N THR A 129 -2.94 6.59 2.06
CA THR A 129 -3.56 6.21 0.79
C THR A 129 -3.11 7.23 -0.25
N ILE A 130 -2.45 6.77 -1.31
CA ILE A 130 -1.95 7.59 -2.42
C ILE A 130 -2.76 7.21 -3.67
N ALA A 131 -3.87 7.91 -3.91
CA ALA A 131 -4.78 7.56 -5.01
C ALA A 131 -4.59 8.48 -6.21
N THR A 132 -4.95 8.02 -7.41
CA THR A 132 -5.07 8.92 -8.57
C THR A 132 -6.14 9.97 -8.30
N THR A 133 -5.95 11.18 -8.81
CA THR A 133 -6.97 12.24 -8.71
C THR A 133 -8.19 11.94 -9.58
N GLU A 134 -7.96 11.38 -10.77
CA GLU A 134 -9.01 10.82 -11.61
C GLU A 134 -9.34 9.37 -11.23
N HIS A 135 -10.56 8.94 -11.53
CA HIS A 135 -11.02 7.59 -11.25
C HIS A 135 -10.47 6.62 -12.31
N TYR A 136 -9.39 5.92 -11.96
CA TYR A 136 -8.81 4.85 -12.77
C TYR A 136 -9.05 3.48 -12.12
N PRO A 137 -9.20 2.40 -12.89
CA PRO A 137 -9.25 1.04 -12.32
C PRO A 137 -7.98 0.69 -11.52
N GLN A 138 -8.15 -0.07 -10.43
CA GLN A 138 -7.07 -0.66 -9.62
C GLN A 138 -6.34 -1.76 -10.42
N VAL A 139 -5.54 -1.32 -11.39
CA VAL A 139 -4.66 -2.14 -12.22
C VAL A 139 -3.29 -1.47 -12.32
N ILE A 140 -2.23 -2.21 -11.95
CA ILE A 140 -0.86 -1.70 -11.84
C ILE A 140 -0.18 -1.43 -13.18
N LYS A 141 -0.62 -2.09 -14.25
CA LYS A 141 -0.05 -1.93 -15.60
C LYS A 141 0.05 -0.46 -15.99
N GLY A 142 1.25 -0.04 -16.38
CA GLY A 142 1.58 1.34 -16.75
C GLY A 142 1.73 2.32 -15.58
N LYS A 143 1.74 1.87 -14.31
CA LYS A 143 1.87 2.71 -13.12
C LYS A 143 2.98 2.27 -12.16
N PHE A 144 3.74 1.23 -12.50
CA PHE A 144 4.85 0.79 -11.66
C PHE A 144 5.99 1.84 -11.59
N ALA A 145 6.30 2.51 -12.70
CA ALA A 145 7.24 3.63 -12.70
C ALA A 145 6.80 4.77 -11.76
N ASP A 146 5.48 5.04 -11.67
CA ASP A 146 4.96 6.01 -10.67
C ASP A 146 5.21 5.52 -9.24
N MET A 147 5.04 4.21 -8.97
CA MET A 147 5.34 3.61 -7.66
C MET A 147 6.82 3.78 -7.28
N VAL A 148 7.73 3.58 -8.24
CA VAL A 148 9.18 3.79 -8.04
C VAL A 148 9.48 5.25 -7.75
N TYR A 149 8.94 6.17 -8.56
CA TYR A 149 9.10 7.61 -8.33
C TYR A 149 8.59 8.02 -6.93
N ILE A 150 7.42 7.54 -6.52
CA ILE A 150 6.83 7.83 -5.21
C ILE A 150 7.70 7.27 -4.09
N ALA A 151 8.24 6.05 -4.21
CA ALA A 151 9.10 5.46 -3.19
C ALA A 151 10.43 6.24 -3.02
N LYS A 152 11.01 6.74 -4.11
CA LYS A 152 12.19 7.63 -4.05
C LYS A 152 11.86 8.98 -3.41
N THR A 153 10.68 9.52 -3.72
CA THR A 153 10.21 10.82 -3.22
C THR A 153 9.83 10.77 -1.73
N LEU A 154 9.24 9.66 -1.29
CA LEU A 154 8.84 9.39 0.10
C LEU A 154 9.81 8.41 0.75
N SER A 155 11.11 8.75 0.77
CA SER A 155 12.18 7.87 1.24
C SER A 155 12.08 7.43 2.71
N ASP A 156 11.24 8.07 3.54
CA ASP A 156 10.93 7.63 4.91
C ASP A 156 9.77 6.62 4.97
N PHE A 157 9.14 6.32 3.83
CA PHE A 157 7.97 5.45 3.72
C PHE A 157 8.22 4.29 2.77
N SER A 158 7.69 3.12 3.12
CA SER A 158 7.56 1.99 2.20
C SER A 158 6.22 2.08 1.47
N ILE A 159 6.24 1.93 0.15
CA ILE A 159 5.06 2.04 -0.71
C ILE A 159 4.55 0.64 -1.01
N PHE A 160 3.25 0.40 -0.95
CA PHE A 160 2.67 -0.88 -1.30
C PHE A 160 1.42 -0.75 -2.15
N TYR A 161 1.21 -1.75 -2.99
CA TYR A 161 0.07 -1.90 -3.87
C TYR A 161 -0.59 -3.23 -3.58
N ASN A 162 -1.91 -3.22 -3.35
CA ASN A 162 -2.69 -4.44 -3.32
C ASN A 162 -3.48 -4.52 -4.63
N GLY A 163 -3.31 -5.62 -5.38
CA GLY A 163 -4.10 -5.84 -6.59
C GLY A 163 -5.57 -5.98 -6.28
N LEU A 164 -6.43 -5.73 -7.27
CA LEU A 164 -7.89 -5.73 -7.07
C LEU A 164 -8.36 -7.04 -6.41
N LEU A 165 -7.91 -8.18 -6.92
CA LEU A 165 -8.19 -9.52 -6.42
C LEU A 165 -7.24 -10.02 -5.32
N ALA A 166 -6.32 -9.17 -4.87
CA ALA A 166 -5.29 -9.52 -3.88
C ALA A 166 -5.46 -8.78 -2.54
N GLY A 167 -6.62 -8.13 -2.34
CA GLY A 167 -6.99 -7.49 -1.08
C GLY A 167 -7.16 -5.98 -1.14
N ALA A 168 -7.21 -5.38 -2.35
CA ALA A 168 -7.60 -3.97 -2.48
C ALA A 168 -8.99 -3.73 -1.90
N SER A 169 -9.16 -2.63 -1.18
CA SER A 169 -10.44 -2.27 -0.55
C SER A 169 -11.33 -1.38 -1.42
N ASN A 170 -10.80 -0.90 -2.55
CA ASN A 170 -11.49 0.01 -3.47
C ASN A 170 -11.05 -0.28 -4.93
N PRO A 171 -11.96 -0.26 -5.91
CA PRO A 171 -11.62 -0.44 -7.32
C PRO A 171 -10.97 0.79 -7.99
N HIS A 172 -10.96 1.96 -7.34
CA HIS A 172 -10.19 3.14 -7.79
C HIS A 172 -8.72 2.96 -7.44
N PHE A 173 -7.85 3.13 -8.43
CA PHE A 173 -6.41 3.10 -8.33
C PHE A 173 -5.84 3.87 -7.12
N HIS A 174 -5.13 3.14 -6.27
CA HIS A 174 -4.36 3.69 -5.18
C HIS A 174 -3.17 2.79 -4.82
N PHE A 175 -2.08 3.45 -4.46
CA PHE A 175 -1.06 2.91 -3.60
C PHE A 175 -1.41 3.18 -2.13
N GLN A 176 -0.68 2.52 -1.27
CA GLN A 176 -0.66 2.77 0.16
C GLN A 176 0.80 2.98 0.59
N ALA A 177 1.00 3.61 1.73
CA ALA A 177 2.33 3.74 2.30
C ALA A 177 2.27 3.72 3.82
N GLY A 178 3.37 3.31 4.43
CA GLY A 178 3.59 3.40 5.87
C GLY A 178 5.05 3.70 6.14
N PHE A 179 5.38 4.17 7.35
CA PHE A 179 6.76 4.45 7.71
C PHE A 179 7.65 3.22 7.53
N LYS A 180 8.85 3.42 6.97
CA LYS A 180 9.85 2.35 6.83
C LYS A 180 10.22 1.77 8.18
N ASN A 181 10.57 0.49 8.16
CA ASN A 181 10.94 -0.30 9.32
C ASN A 181 9.83 -0.39 10.39
N MET A 182 8.58 -0.12 10.02
CA MET A 182 7.40 -0.27 10.88
C MET A 182 6.37 -1.25 10.31
N LEU A 183 6.48 -1.64 9.04
CA LEU A 183 5.57 -2.58 8.42
C LEU A 183 5.96 -4.02 8.79
N PRO A 184 5.03 -4.85 9.31
CA PRO A 184 5.38 -6.21 9.72
C PRO A 184 6.00 -7.06 8.60
N GLY A 185 5.47 -6.97 7.37
CA GLY A 185 5.98 -7.73 6.23
C GLY A 185 7.39 -7.29 5.79
N GLU A 186 7.66 -5.98 5.83
CA GLU A 186 8.97 -5.39 5.57
C GLU A 186 10.01 -5.91 6.57
N MET A 187 9.73 -5.78 7.86
CA MET A 187 10.62 -6.22 8.93
C MET A 187 10.85 -7.74 8.92
N GLN A 188 9.82 -8.51 8.57
CA GLN A 188 9.94 -9.96 8.41
C GLN A 188 10.92 -10.28 7.28
N ILE A 189 10.73 -9.72 6.08
CA ILE A 189 11.62 -9.95 4.93
C ILE A 189 13.06 -9.56 5.27
N GLU A 190 13.27 -8.40 5.88
CA GLU A 190 14.61 -7.95 6.30
C GLU A 190 15.27 -8.90 7.29
N ASN A 191 14.53 -9.46 8.23
CA ASN A 191 15.08 -10.46 9.14
C ASN A 191 15.59 -11.70 8.39
N PHE A 192 14.91 -12.14 7.33
CA PHE A 192 15.41 -13.24 6.50
C PHE A 192 16.66 -12.82 5.70
N LEU A 193 16.66 -11.64 5.09
CA LEU A 193 17.77 -11.15 4.27
C LEU A 193 19.03 -10.83 5.08
N ASN A 194 18.89 -10.41 6.34
CA ASN A 194 20.02 -10.09 7.22
C ASN A 194 20.59 -11.31 7.96
N ASN A 195 19.92 -12.47 7.89
CA ASN A 195 20.33 -13.70 8.59
C ASN A 195 20.27 -14.92 7.64
N ILE A 196 20.81 -14.77 6.42
CA ILE A 196 20.77 -15.81 5.37
C ILE A 196 21.54 -17.09 5.75
N GLU A 197 22.45 -17.01 6.73
CA GLU A 197 23.13 -18.17 7.31
C GLU A 197 22.22 -19.00 8.21
N LYS A 198 21.14 -18.40 8.73
CA LYS A 198 20.16 -19.03 9.60
C LYS A 198 18.90 -19.47 8.85
N TYR A 199 18.52 -18.74 7.81
CA TYR A 199 17.29 -18.97 7.06
C TYR A 199 17.57 -19.32 5.61
N LYS A 200 16.77 -20.24 5.06
CA LYS A 200 16.87 -20.60 3.65
C LYS A 200 16.40 -19.42 2.78
N VAL A 201 17.31 -18.89 1.99
CA VAL A 201 17.03 -17.89 0.94
C VAL A 201 17.63 -18.39 -0.37
N GLU A 202 16.76 -18.63 -1.36
CA GLU A 202 17.15 -19.10 -2.68
C GLU A 202 17.40 -17.92 -3.60
N LYS A 203 18.52 -17.94 -4.34
CA LYS A 203 18.85 -16.95 -5.37
C LYS A 203 18.44 -17.50 -6.73
N ILE A 204 17.43 -16.89 -7.35
CA ILE A 204 16.93 -17.27 -8.67
C ILE A 204 17.76 -16.56 -9.75
N ILE A 205 18.00 -15.26 -9.56
CA ILE A 205 18.84 -14.43 -10.44
C ILE A 205 19.85 -13.70 -9.56
N ALA A 206 21.12 -13.70 -9.97
CA ALA A 206 22.22 -13.00 -9.29
C ALA A 206 23.09 -12.28 -10.31
N LYS A 207 22.60 -11.17 -10.85
CA LYS A 207 23.38 -10.24 -11.70
C LYS A 207 23.97 -9.12 -10.82
N SER A 208 24.87 -8.32 -11.38
CA SER A 208 25.53 -7.23 -10.65
C SER A 208 24.54 -6.16 -10.16
N ASN A 209 23.54 -5.85 -10.97
CA ASN A 209 22.63 -4.73 -10.76
C ASN A 209 21.23 -5.17 -10.29
N ILE A 210 20.86 -6.43 -10.48
CA ILE A 210 19.58 -7.00 -10.08
C ILE A 210 19.75 -8.41 -9.48
N GLN A 211 19.09 -8.64 -8.36
CA GLN A 211 18.97 -9.96 -7.75
C GLN A 211 17.50 -10.30 -7.54
N VAL A 212 17.15 -11.55 -7.81
CA VAL A 212 15.82 -12.10 -7.56
C VAL A 212 15.97 -13.25 -6.58
N LEU A 213 15.31 -13.12 -5.44
CA LEU A 213 15.41 -14.01 -4.30
C LEU A 213 14.03 -14.59 -3.96
N TYR A 214 14.05 -15.76 -3.34
CA TYR A 214 12.86 -16.45 -2.85
C TYR A 214 13.12 -16.99 -1.44
N ILE A 215 12.17 -16.79 -0.53
CA ILE A 215 12.20 -17.37 0.82
C ILE A 215 11.21 -18.54 0.87
N PRO A 216 11.68 -19.80 0.84
CA PRO A 216 10.80 -20.97 0.84
C PRO A 216 9.92 -21.09 2.08
N ASP A 217 10.48 -20.75 3.25
CA ASP A 217 9.84 -20.91 4.56
C ASP A 217 9.01 -19.67 4.98
N PHE A 218 8.63 -18.83 4.01
CA PHE A 218 7.75 -17.70 4.29
C PHE A 218 6.28 -18.13 4.29
N LEU A 219 5.45 -17.50 5.13
CA LEU A 219 4.02 -17.85 5.23
C LEU A 219 3.23 -17.61 3.95
N ARG A 220 3.77 -16.80 3.03
CA ARG A 220 3.22 -16.53 1.70
C ARG A 220 4.31 -16.71 0.66
N LYS A 221 3.93 -17.18 -0.53
CA LYS A 221 4.84 -17.12 -1.68
C LYS A 221 5.24 -15.67 -1.91
N ASN A 222 6.55 -15.46 -2.06
CA ASN A 222 7.17 -14.15 -2.16
C ASN A 222 8.17 -14.18 -3.30
N ILE A 223 8.42 -13.04 -3.93
CA ILE A 223 9.55 -12.84 -4.83
C ILE A 223 10.15 -11.51 -4.37
N ILE A 224 11.43 -11.55 -4.02
CA ILE A 224 12.14 -10.36 -3.54
C ILE A 224 13.09 -9.94 -4.64
N VAL A 225 12.99 -8.68 -5.04
CA VAL A 225 13.85 -8.10 -6.07
C VAL A 225 14.64 -6.97 -5.44
N THR A 226 15.96 -7.05 -5.52
CA THR A 226 16.84 -5.95 -5.15
C THR A 226 17.53 -5.45 -6.41
N SER A 227 17.49 -4.15 -6.65
CA SER A 227 18.14 -3.55 -7.81
C SER A 227 18.81 -2.23 -7.46
N THR A 228 19.97 -1.97 -8.06
CA THR A 228 20.60 -0.63 -8.05
C THR A 228 20.23 0.19 -9.29
N SER A 229 19.48 -0.40 -10.22
CA SER A 229 19.01 0.22 -11.46
C SER A 229 17.47 0.27 -11.49
N GLU A 230 16.92 1.48 -11.62
CA GLU A 230 15.48 1.70 -11.78
C GLU A 230 14.95 1.09 -13.08
N ASP A 231 15.74 1.18 -14.16
CA ASP A 231 15.39 0.62 -15.46
C ASP A 231 15.30 -0.91 -15.37
N GLU A 232 16.31 -1.58 -14.81
CA GLU A 232 16.28 -3.05 -14.67
C GLU A 232 15.16 -3.53 -13.74
N LEU A 233 14.82 -2.77 -12.69
CA LEU A 233 13.70 -3.10 -11.81
C LEU A 233 12.36 -2.99 -12.55
N THR A 234 12.21 -1.95 -13.37
CA THR A 234 11.00 -1.72 -14.18
C THR A 234 10.86 -2.77 -15.28
N GLU A 235 11.94 -3.07 -16.00
CA GLU A 235 11.98 -4.14 -17.00
C GLU A 235 11.63 -5.49 -16.40
N PHE A 236 12.20 -5.82 -15.23
CA PHE A 236 11.86 -7.05 -14.51
C PHE A 236 10.38 -7.09 -14.15
N PHE A 237 9.83 -5.99 -13.61
CA PHE A 237 8.43 -5.93 -13.23
C PHE A 237 7.50 -6.10 -14.43
N ASP A 238 7.78 -5.42 -15.54
CA ASP A 238 6.96 -5.51 -16.74
C ASP A 238 7.00 -6.92 -17.35
N PHE A 239 8.19 -7.55 -17.39
CA PHE A 239 8.34 -8.95 -17.76
C PHE A 239 7.50 -9.85 -16.84
N PHE A 240 7.69 -9.74 -15.53
CA PHE A 240 6.98 -10.54 -14.53
C PHE A 240 5.46 -10.38 -14.65
N ASN A 241 4.98 -9.14 -14.75
CA ASN A 241 3.55 -8.83 -14.76
C ASN A 241 2.85 -9.30 -16.05
N ASN A 242 3.55 -9.34 -17.19
CA ASN A 242 2.99 -9.84 -18.45
C ASN A 242 2.67 -11.34 -18.38
N ASP A 243 3.56 -12.14 -17.79
CA ASP A 243 3.38 -13.60 -17.70
C ASP A 243 2.54 -14.02 -16.48
N PHE A 244 2.61 -13.24 -15.39
CA PHE A 244 2.01 -13.62 -14.12
C PHE A 244 0.48 -13.69 -14.15
N LEU A 245 -0.20 -12.94 -15.04
CA LEU A 245 -1.65 -13.03 -15.19
C LEU A 245 -2.09 -14.45 -15.59
N ASP A 246 -1.42 -15.05 -16.58
CA ASP A 246 -1.77 -16.37 -17.08
C ASP A 246 -1.44 -17.47 -16.05
N ILE A 247 -0.30 -17.34 -15.37
CA ILE A 247 0.05 -18.21 -14.23
C ILE A 247 -1.01 -18.10 -13.13
N SER A 248 -1.40 -16.88 -12.76
CA SER A 248 -2.38 -16.61 -11.71
C SER A 248 -3.76 -17.19 -12.02
N LYS A 249 -4.20 -17.16 -13.28
CA LYS A 249 -5.47 -17.77 -13.72
C LYS A 249 -5.49 -19.29 -13.62
N ASN A 250 -4.31 -19.92 -13.76
CA ASN A 250 -4.14 -21.37 -13.66
C ASN A 250 -4.07 -21.88 -12.21
N ILE A 251 -4.00 -20.99 -11.20
CA ILE A 251 -4.09 -21.36 -9.79
C ILE A 251 -5.55 -21.70 -9.46
N LYS A 252 -5.91 -22.97 -9.67
CA LYS A 252 -7.21 -23.58 -9.35
C LYS A 252 -6.99 -24.94 -8.70
N ASN A 253 -7.94 -25.39 -7.87
CA ASN A 253 -7.92 -26.73 -7.25
C ASN A 253 -6.65 -27.10 -6.46
N LEU A 254 -5.95 -26.13 -5.86
CA LEU A 254 -4.80 -26.42 -4.99
C LEU A 254 -5.26 -26.65 -3.56
N ASN A 255 -4.82 -27.75 -2.94
CA ASN A 255 -5.19 -28.07 -1.55
C ASN A 255 -4.78 -26.94 -0.59
N GLY A 256 -5.73 -26.46 0.22
CA GLY A 256 -5.52 -25.36 1.16
C GLY A 256 -5.45 -23.97 0.52
N VAL A 257 -5.67 -23.84 -0.79
CA VAL A 257 -5.77 -22.56 -1.51
C VAL A 257 -7.21 -22.39 -1.99
N PRO A 258 -7.90 -21.29 -1.67
CA PRO A 258 -9.24 -21.03 -2.20
C PRO A 258 -9.25 -21.05 -3.74
N ASP A 259 -10.23 -21.71 -4.35
CA ASP A 259 -10.44 -21.63 -5.79
C ASP A 259 -11.09 -20.29 -6.14
N PHE A 260 -10.24 -19.32 -6.46
CA PHE A 260 -10.69 -18.00 -6.88
C PHE A 260 -11.29 -18.00 -8.28
N GLY A 261 -11.02 -19.01 -9.12
CA GLY A 261 -11.56 -19.09 -10.48
C GLY A 261 -13.08 -19.22 -10.48
N GLU A 262 -13.61 -20.19 -9.74
CA GLU A 262 -15.07 -20.37 -9.59
C GLU A 262 -15.74 -19.13 -8.99
N TYR A 263 -15.08 -18.48 -8.03
CA TYR A 263 -15.59 -17.25 -7.43
C TYR A 263 -15.68 -16.11 -8.45
N ILE A 264 -14.63 -15.90 -9.25
CA ILE A 264 -14.57 -14.83 -10.26
C ILE A 264 -15.62 -15.01 -11.35
N ASP A 265 -15.79 -16.25 -11.84
CA ASP A 265 -16.81 -16.58 -12.83
C ASP A 265 -18.23 -16.29 -12.27
N SER A 266 -18.47 -16.63 -11.00
CA SER A 266 -19.76 -16.40 -10.33
C SER A 266 -20.14 -14.91 -10.21
N ILE A 267 -19.13 -14.02 -10.15
CA ILE A 267 -19.33 -12.57 -10.04
C ILE A 267 -19.08 -11.83 -11.36
N LYS A 268 -18.80 -12.55 -12.46
CA LYS A 268 -18.55 -12.01 -13.81
C LYS A 268 -17.48 -10.93 -13.85
N MET A 269 -16.39 -11.11 -13.10
CA MET A 269 -15.33 -10.10 -13.02
C MET A 269 -14.21 -10.39 -14.04
N ASN A 270 -13.70 -9.33 -14.69
CA ASN A 270 -12.58 -9.46 -15.60
C ASN A 270 -11.25 -9.45 -14.82
N GLU A 271 -10.47 -10.53 -14.93
CA GLU A 271 -9.09 -10.57 -14.40
C GLU A 271 -8.15 -9.81 -15.35
N LEU A 272 -7.87 -8.55 -15.01
CA LEU A 272 -7.01 -7.65 -15.79
C LEU A 272 -5.53 -7.69 -15.37
N GLU A 273 -5.22 -8.24 -14.21
CA GLU A 273 -3.87 -8.42 -13.66
C GLU A 273 -3.81 -9.66 -12.78
N GLY A 274 -2.60 -10.21 -12.59
CA GLY A 274 -2.43 -11.34 -11.69
C GLY A 274 -2.67 -10.95 -10.22
N ARG A 275 -3.07 -11.93 -9.41
CA ARG A 275 -3.43 -11.73 -8.00
C ARG A 275 -2.17 -11.52 -7.16
N MET A 276 -1.66 -10.29 -7.09
CA MET A 276 -0.42 -9.94 -6.38
C MET A 276 -0.55 -8.72 -5.47
N ASN A 277 0.34 -8.69 -4.48
CA ASN A 277 0.63 -7.50 -3.68
C ASN A 277 2.10 -7.12 -3.89
N LEU A 278 2.38 -5.84 -3.99
CA LEU A 278 3.72 -5.29 -4.17
C LEU A 278 4.08 -4.44 -2.95
N LEU A 279 5.35 -4.50 -2.54
CA LEU A 279 5.94 -3.63 -1.55
C LEU A 279 7.27 -3.14 -2.12
N LEU A 280 7.47 -1.82 -2.14
CA LEU A 280 8.70 -1.18 -2.53
C LEU A 280 9.22 -0.36 -1.34
N LYS A 281 10.44 -0.69 -0.93
CA LYS A 281 11.18 -0.01 0.12
C LYS A 281 12.23 0.91 -0.49
#